data_AF-A0A3L7RCD9-F1
#
_entry.id   AF-A0A3L7RCD9-F1
#
_cell.length_a   1.000
_cell.length_b   1.000
_cell.length_c   1.000
_cell.angle_alpha   90.00
_cell.angle_beta   90.00
_cell.angle_gamma   90.00
#
_symmetry.space_group_name_H-M   'P 1'
#
loop_
_entity.id
_entity.type
_entity.pdbx_description
1 polymer ?
#
loop_
_entity_poly.entity_id
_entity_poly.type
_entity_poly.pdbx_seq_one_letter_code
_entity_poly.pdbx_strand_id
1 'polypeptide(L)'
;MTKPVQVFLLLGQSNMVGLGKVKGGEISLEHTVKERKKYTYLVDDSGAWVARNDVRYVQYMSGKGPLRNEWMSVVGGNLGPEYGIGHRLGNAIDAPVLILKCCIGNRALGWDLLPPGSPRSEFLSKDKSGNVQRLVYAGYKDRPENWPMDPALGLNTEPAPWLDKNGKPIDWYAGKQWDTDIGDAKRALADLGNHYPDAKVYEVAGFFFWQGERDAGNVGHAAHYEKNLVAFINALRKEFNAPNAKFVCGTLGEAAMGSTGPGGLVLDAHLAVDGSAGKYPEFKGNVATVYTHPMAQGGSGNGHYGGKAEVYMDVGQAMGQAMVGLLSPAARN
;
A
#
# COMPACT_ATOMS: atom_id res chain seq x y z
N MET A 1 6.21 26.99 13.21
CA MET A 1 5.68 26.67 11.86
C MET A 1 4.32 27.32 11.67
N THR A 2 4.04 27.86 10.47
CA THR A 2 2.78 28.59 10.18
C THR A 2 1.74 27.72 9.45
N LYS A 3 2.14 26.60 8.84
CA LYS A 3 1.27 25.67 8.11
C LYS A 3 1.22 24.29 8.81
N PRO A 4 0.08 23.57 8.74
CA PRO A 4 -0.01 22.19 9.24
C PRO A 4 0.94 21.25 8.50
N VAL A 5 1.42 20.21 9.22
CA VAL A 5 2.19 19.13 8.59
C VAL A 5 1.27 18.33 7.66
N GLN A 6 1.64 18.21 6.40
CA GLN A 6 0.94 17.43 5.40
C GLN A 6 1.38 15.97 5.48
N VAL A 7 0.49 15.10 5.94
CA VAL A 7 0.78 13.68 6.20
C VAL A 7 0.34 12.84 5.01
N PHE A 8 1.26 12.00 4.54
CA PHE A 8 0.99 10.98 3.53
C PHE A 8 1.30 9.60 4.09
N LEU A 9 0.27 8.75 4.16
CA LEU A 9 0.42 7.40 4.70
C LEU A 9 0.78 6.43 3.58
N LEU A 10 1.83 5.62 3.79
CA LEU A 10 2.26 4.56 2.89
C LEU A 10 1.82 3.22 3.46
N LEU A 11 0.89 2.58 2.77
CA LEU A 11 0.25 1.32 3.14
C LEU A 11 0.45 0.27 2.03
N GLY A 12 0.33 -1.01 2.38
CA GLY A 12 0.41 -2.09 1.42
C GLY A 12 1.09 -3.32 1.97
N GLN A 13 1.92 -3.97 1.15
CA GLN A 13 2.67 -5.16 1.54
C GLN A 13 4.18 -4.99 1.34
N SER A 14 4.90 -6.07 1.03
CA SER A 14 6.37 -6.09 1.00
C SER A 14 6.98 -5.10 0.00
N ASN A 15 6.35 -4.86 -1.15
CA ASN A 15 6.88 -3.89 -2.11
C ASN A 15 6.75 -2.45 -1.60
N MET A 16 5.71 -2.12 -0.81
CA MET A 16 5.63 -0.86 -0.08
C MET A 16 6.64 -0.80 1.07
N VAL A 17 6.82 -1.89 1.83
CA VAL A 17 7.84 -1.98 2.89
C VAL A 17 9.21 -1.63 2.32
N GLY A 18 9.57 -2.25 1.20
CA GLY A 18 10.77 -1.96 0.44
C GLY A 18 11.82 -3.05 0.54
N LEU A 19 12.02 -3.78 -0.56
CA LEU A 19 13.02 -4.84 -0.71
C LEU A 19 14.07 -4.50 -1.78
N GLY A 20 13.99 -3.31 -2.38
CA GLY A 20 15.02 -2.77 -3.28
C GLY A 20 16.35 -2.64 -2.53
N LYS A 21 17.47 -2.91 -3.19
CA LYS A 21 18.80 -2.90 -2.56
C LYS A 21 19.41 -1.50 -2.59
N VAL A 22 19.77 -0.95 -1.44
CA VAL A 22 20.49 0.34 -1.41
C VAL A 22 21.92 0.16 -1.89
N LYS A 23 22.60 -0.87 -1.37
CA LYS A 23 24.02 -1.16 -1.62
C LYS A 23 24.21 -2.38 -2.52
N GLY A 24 25.36 -2.45 -3.20
CA GLY A 24 25.77 -3.59 -4.03
C GLY A 24 26.00 -3.21 -5.49
N GLY A 25 26.01 -4.22 -6.37
CA GLY A 25 26.26 -4.06 -7.81
C GLY A 25 25.10 -3.43 -8.59
N GLU A 26 24.94 -3.83 -9.85
CA GLU A 26 24.11 -3.15 -10.86
C GLU A 26 22.65 -2.89 -10.47
N ILE A 27 22.07 -3.75 -9.61
CA ILE A 27 20.68 -3.63 -9.16
C ILE A 27 20.48 -2.63 -8.01
N SER A 28 21.57 -2.08 -7.45
CA SER A 28 21.53 -1.25 -6.25
C SER A 28 21.23 0.22 -6.55
N LEU A 29 20.76 0.94 -5.53
CA LEU A 29 20.56 2.39 -5.62
C LEU A 29 21.90 3.13 -5.74
N GLU A 30 22.94 2.70 -5.03
CA GLU A 30 24.29 3.27 -5.11
C GLU A 30 24.82 3.24 -6.55
N HIS A 31 24.75 2.09 -7.21
CA HIS A 31 25.19 1.95 -8.60
C HIS A 31 24.31 2.80 -9.54
N THR A 32 22.99 2.75 -9.36
CA THR A 32 22.03 3.50 -10.20
C THR A 32 22.26 5.01 -10.11
N VAL A 33 22.59 5.53 -8.92
CA VAL A 33 22.83 6.96 -8.70
C VAL A 33 24.24 7.38 -9.11
N LYS A 34 25.25 6.67 -8.61
CA LYS A 34 26.65 7.12 -8.71
C LYS A 34 27.30 6.76 -10.04
N GLU A 35 26.93 5.64 -10.64
CA GLU A 35 27.50 5.18 -11.91
C GLU A 35 26.58 5.51 -13.09
N ARG A 36 25.29 5.16 -12.99
CA ARG A 36 24.30 5.41 -14.06
C ARG A 36 23.70 6.82 -14.05
N LYS A 37 24.07 7.65 -13.07
CA LYS A 37 23.68 9.07 -12.95
C LYS A 37 22.16 9.31 -12.99
N LYS A 38 21.37 8.36 -12.47
CA LYS A 38 19.93 8.55 -12.24
C LYS A 38 19.67 9.06 -10.84
N TYR A 39 18.57 9.78 -10.62
CA TYR A 39 18.17 10.28 -9.29
C TYR A 39 19.29 11.06 -8.57
N THR A 40 20.08 11.84 -9.32
CA THR A 40 21.25 12.58 -8.79
C THR A 40 20.88 13.58 -7.71
N TYR A 41 19.62 14.00 -7.62
CA TYR A 41 19.08 14.81 -6.53
C TYR A 41 19.14 14.13 -5.14
N LEU A 42 19.48 12.85 -5.06
CA LEU A 42 19.68 12.13 -3.80
C LEU A 42 21.09 12.35 -3.21
N VAL A 43 22.03 12.87 -3.99
CA VAL A 43 23.42 13.06 -3.56
C VAL A 43 23.87 14.50 -3.75
N ASP A 44 24.89 14.91 -2.99
CA ASP A 44 25.60 16.17 -3.20
C ASP A 44 26.72 16.01 -4.24
N ASP A 45 27.47 17.09 -4.47
CA ASP A 45 28.60 17.12 -5.42
C ASP A 45 29.73 16.15 -5.03
N SER A 46 29.82 15.74 -3.77
CA SER A 46 30.77 14.72 -3.30
C SER A 46 30.27 13.28 -3.53
N GLY A 47 29.00 13.11 -3.91
CA GLY A 47 28.35 11.82 -4.05
C GLY A 47 27.86 11.23 -2.71
N ALA A 48 27.80 12.04 -1.65
CA ALA A 48 27.23 11.65 -0.37
C ALA A 48 25.70 11.80 -0.38
N TRP A 49 24.99 10.92 0.32
CA TRP A 49 23.52 10.98 0.41
C TRP A 49 23.08 12.25 1.14
N VAL A 50 22.16 13.00 0.55
CA VAL A 50 21.64 14.25 1.13
C VAL A 50 20.35 13.98 1.89
N ALA A 51 20.25 14.59 3.06
CA ALA A 51 18.99 14.66 3.81
C ALA A 51 18.19 15.89 3.40
N ARG A 52 16.87 15.70 3.27
CA ARG A 52 15.91 16.79 3.13
C ARG A 52 15.47 17.30 4.49
N ASN A 53 15.56 18.61 4.72
CA ASN A 53 15.18 19.26 5.97
C ASN A 53 13.72 19.76 6.01
N ASP A 54 12.91 19.34 5.04
CA ASP A 54 11.50 19.72 4.90
C ASP A 54 10.55 18.51 4.81
N VAL A 55 11.09 17.32 4.58
CA VAL A 55 10.34 16.04 4.53
C VAL A 55 10.84 15.10 5.61
N ARG A 56 9.95 14.72 6.53
CA ARG A 56 10.23 13.67 7.54
C ARG A 56 9.78 12.31 7.02
N TYR A 57 10.57 11.28 7.33
CA TYR A 57 10.21 9.89 7.08
C TYR A 57 10.11 9.13 8.40
N VAL A 58 8.91 8.63 8.67
CA VAL A 58 8.58 7.84 9.85
C VAL A 58 8.08 6.48 9.38
N GLN A 59 8.59 5.42 10.00
CA GLN A 59 8.19 4.07 9.68
C GLN A 59 7.83 3.31 10.95
N TYR A 60 6.64 2.71 10.94
CA TYR A 60 6.20 1.75 11.94
C TYR A 60 5.93 0.42 11.24
N MET A 61 6.11 -0.67 11.98
CA MET A 61 5.76 -2.00 11.50
C MET A 61 5.14 -2.80 12.62
N SER A 62 3.94 -3.34 12.36
CA SER A 62 3.21 -4.20 13.28
C SER A 62 4.11 -5.30 13.86
N GLY A 63 4.14 -5.41 15.19
CA GLY A 63 4.95 -6.38 15.93
C GLY A 63 6.44 -6.01 16.09
N LYS A 64 6.91 -4.90 15.50
CA LYS A 64 8.27 -4.37 15.68
C LYS A 64 8.32 -2.98 16.29
N GLY A 65 7.24 -2.18 16.12
CA GLY A 65 7.16 -0.82 16.63
C GLY A 65 7.79 0.22 15.69
N PRO A 66 8.21 1.39 16.21
CA PRO A 66 8.88 2.40 15.40
C PRO A 66 10.22 1.88 14.90
N LEU A 67 10.43 1.97 13.59
CA LEU A 67 11.68 1.57 12.93
C LEU A 67 12.51 2.77 12.49
N ARG A 68 11.85 3.87 12.11
CA ARG A 68 12.50 5.08 11.61
C ARG A 68 11.78 6.34 12.07
N ASN A 69 12.57 7.37 12.35
CA ASN A 69 12.11 8.70 12.67
C ASN A 69 13.19 9.73 12.28
N GLU A 70 13.38 9.95 10.98
CA GLU A 70 14.51 10.71 10.45
C GLU A 70 14.09 11.73 9.38
N TRP A 71 14.95 12.73 9.15
CA TRP A 71 14.84 13.55 7.93
C TRP A 71 15.02 12.64 6.73
N MET A 72 14.24 12.85 5.67
CA MET A 72 14.28 11.96 4.52
C MET A 72 15.68 11.98 3.88
N SER A 73 16.38 10.85 4.02
CA SER A 73 17.69 10.57 3.44
C SER A 73 17.78 9.07 3.18
N VAL A 74 18.64 8.67 2.23
CA VAL A 74 18.89 7.26 1.97
C VAL A 74 19.67 6.65 3.13
N VAL A 75 18.96 5.90 3.96
CA VAL A 75 19.51 5.19 5.12
C VAL A 75 19.19 3.70 5.02
N GLY A 76 20.00 2.84 5.64
CA GLY A 76 19.78 1.39 5.71
C GLY A 76 20.18 0.61 4.45
N GLY A 77 19.82 -0.68 4.42
CA GLY A 77 20.19 -1.60 3.33
C GLY A 77 19.12 -1.79 2.25
N ASN A 78 17.89 -1.34 2.52
CA ASN A 78 16.76 -1.53 1.63
C ASN A 78 15.96 -0.24 1.45
N LEU A 79 15.27 -0.15 0.30
CA LEU A 79 14.33 0.93 -0.02
C LEU A 79 13.02 0.37 -0.58
N GLY A 80 11.94 1.10 -0.29
CA GLY A 80 10.68 1.01 -1.03
C GLY A 80 10.48 2.24 -1.91
N PRO A 81 9.23 2.64 -2.21
CA PRO A 81 8.94 3.80 -3.04
C PRO A 81 9.08 5.16 -2.31
N GLU A 82 9.43 5.17 -1.03
CA GLU A 82 9.38 6.35 -0.14
C GLU A 82 10.23 7.52 -0.63
N TYR A 83 11.43 7.27 -1.18
CA TYR A 83 12.31 8.34 -1.62
C TYR A 83 11.81 8.99 -2.92
N GLY A 84 11.28 8.18 -3.85
CA GLY A 84 10.63 8.70 -5.04
C GLY A 84 9.38 9.53 -4.70
N ILE A 85 8.54 9.03 -3.80
CA ILE A 85 7.31 9.71 -3.34
C ILE A 85 7.65 11.00 -2.60
N GLY A 86 8.47 10.92 -1.56
CA GLY A 86 8.73 12.04 -0.65
C GLY A 86 9.46 13.19 -1.33
N HIS A 87 10.39 12.93 -2.26
CA HIS A 87 11.03 14.00 -3.02
C HIS A 87 10.05 14.73 -3.95
N ARG A 88 9.13 14.01 -4.61
CA ARG A 88 8.11 14.65 -5.45
C ARG A 88 7.18 15.54 -4.63
N LEU A 89 6.73 15.05 -3.48
CA LEU A 89 5.85 15.79 -2.59
C LEU A 89 6.54 17.01 -1.97
N GLY A 90 7.73 16.83 -1.41
CA GLY A 90 8.47 17.95 -0.82
C GLY A 90 8.85 19.04 -1.83
N ASN A 91 9.00 18.72 -3.11
CA ASN A 91 9.24 19.74 -4.14
C ASN A 91 7.97 20.54 -4.49
N ALA A 92 6.79 19.92 -4.36
CA ALA A 92 5.53 20.50 -4.82
C ALA A 92 4.75 21.20 -3.70
N ILE A 93 4.98 20.81 -2.44
CA ILE A 93 4.21 21.27 -1.28
C ILE A 93 5.03 22.30 -0.53
N ASP A 94 4.56 23.54 -0.53
CA ASP A 94 5.10 24.62 0.32
C ASP A 94 4.53 24.49 1.76
N ALA A 95 4.79 23.37 2.41
CA ALA A 95 4.44 23.07 3.80
C ALA A 95 5.30 21.90 4.31
N PRO A 96 5.46 21.73 5.64
CA PRO A 96 6.12 20.56 6.20
C PRO A 96 5.45 19.25 5.73
N VAL A 97 6.23 18.27 5.28
CA VAL A 97 5.70 16.98 4.83
C VAL A 97 6.13 15.86 5.77
N LEU A 98 5.19 14.96 6.09
CA LEU A 98 5.46 13.71 6.80
C LEU A 98 5.06 12.52 5.92
N ILE A 99 6.05 11.72 5.54
CA ILE A 99 5.85 10.40 4.94
C ILE A 99 5.79 9.39 6.07
N LEU A 100 4.59 8.83 6.32
CA LEU A 100 4.34 7.89 7.40
C LEU A 100 4.05 6.49 6.83
N LYS A 101 5.02 5.58 6.93
CA LYS A 101 4.87 4.22 6.42
C LYS A 101 4.45 3.26 7.53
N CYS A 102 3.31 2.60 7.36
CA CYS A 102 2.74 1.65 8.32
C CYS A 102 2.24 0.42 7.56
N CYS A 103 3.15 -0.52 7.26
CA CYS A 103 2.80 -1.73 6.52
C CYS A 103 3.78 -2.86 6.80
N ILE A 104 3.36 -4.09 6.50
CA ILE A 104 4.18 -5.30 6.61
C ILE A 104 3.95 -6.22 5.41
N GLY A 105 4.95 -7.04 5.06
CA GLY A 105 4.87 -7.96 3.93
C GLY A 105 3.89 -9.11 4.10
N ASN A 106 3.52 -9.73 2.98
CA ASN A 106 2.66 -10.92 2.88
C ASN A 106 1.25 -10.71 3.47
N ARG A 107 0.50 -9.74 2.94
CA ARG A 107 -0.82 -9.36 3.43
C ARG A 107 -1.80 -9.19 2.27
N ALA A 108 -2.95 -9.88 2.34
CA ALA A 108 -4.03 -9.77 1.37
C ALA A 108 -5.03 -8.68 1.75
N LEU A 109 -5.54 -7.97 0.75
CA LEU A 109 -6.65 -7.04 0.91
C LEU A 109 -7.95 -7.76 1.23
N GLY A 110 -8.20 -8.91 0.60
CA GLY A 110 -9.36 -9.75 0.82
C GLY A 110 -9.34 -10.57 2.12
N TRP A 111 -8.32 -10.41 2.97
CA TRP A 111 -8.23 -11.12 4.25
C TRP A 111 -7.61 -10.26 5.35
N ASP A 112 -6.31 -9.98 5.27
CA ASP A 112 -5.57 -9.38 6.38
C ASP A 112 -5.86 -7.89 6.56
N LEU A 113 -6.03 -7.17 5.44
CA LEU A 113 -6.24 -5.72 5.38
C LEU A 113 -7.71 -5.34 5.15
N LEU A 114 -8.64 -6.29 5.32
CA LEU A 114 -10.07 -6.01 5.20
C LEU A 114 -10.46 -4.88 6.17
N PRO A 115 -11.04 -3.78 5.67
CA PRO A 115 -11.43 -2.67 6.53
C PRO A 115 -12.66 -3.01 7.39
N PRO A 116 -12.90 -2.26 8.49
CA PRO A 116 -14.07 -2.40 9.34
C PRO A 116 -15.38 -2.35 8.56
N GLY A 117 -16.27 -3.31 8.84
CA GLY A 117 -17.57 -3.42 8.19
C GLY A 117 -17.55 -4.17 6.84
N SER A 118 -16.41 -4.72 6.42
CA SER A 118 -16.36 -5.60 5.24
C SER A 118 -17.25 -6.83 5.46
N PRO A 119 -18.25 -7.09 4.59
CA PRO A 119 -19.14 -8.23 4.76
C PRO A 119 -18.49 -9.52 4.28
N ARG A 120 -19.03 -10.66 4.75
CA ARG A 120 -18.75 -11.97 4.14
C ARG A 120 -19.09 -11.94 2.65
N SER A 121 -18.35 -12.69 1.85
CA SER A 121 -18.65 -12.90 0.43
C SER A 121 -18.64 -14.39 0.11
N GLU A 122 -19.20 -14.75 -1.04
CA GLU A 122 -19.14 -16.12 -1.52
C GLU A 122 -18.19 -16.23 -2.70
N PHE A 123 -17.61 -17.41 -2.87
CA PHE A 123 -16.83 -17.72 -4.04
C PHE A 123 -16.94 -19.20 -4.39
N LEU A 124 -17.08 -19.48 -5.69
CA LEU A 124 -17.12 -20.84 -6.19
C LEU A 124 -15.69 -21.27 -6.52
N SER A 125 -15.07 -21.99 -5.58
CA SER A 125 -13.72 -22.51 -5.74
C SER A 125 -13.73 -23.81 -6.52
N LYS A 126 -12.70 -24.01 -7.35
CA LYS A 126 -12.44 -25.27 -8.04
C LYS A 126 -11.06 -25.76 -7.65
N ASP A 127 -10.99 -26.94 -7.04
CA ASP A 127 -9.71 -27.55 -6.67
C ASP A 127 -8.97 -28.12 -7.89
N LYS A 128 -7.73 -28.60 -7.67
CA LYS A 128 -6.90 -29.20 -8.73
C LYS A 128 -7.49 -30.48 -9.33
N SER A 129 -8.34 -31.18 -8.59
CA SER A 129 -9.05 -32.39 -9.05
C SER A 129 -10.32 -32.04 -9.81
N GLY A 130 -10.66 -30.75 -9.91
CA GLY A 130 -11.82 -30.25 -10.60
C GLY A 130 -13.09 -30.23 -9.76
N ASN A 131 -13.02 -30.57 -8.47
CA ASN A 131 -14.16 -30.48 -7.57
C ASN A 131 -14.49 -29.02 -7.33
N VAL A 132 -15.78 -28.72 -7.41
CA VAL A 132 -16.31 -27.37 -7.23
C VAL A 132 -16.92 -27.28 -5.84
N GLN A 133 -16.50 -26.31 -5.05
CA GLN A 133 -17.02 -26.05 -3.71
C GLN A 133 -17.34 -24.56 -3.56
N ARG A 134 -18.53 -24.27 -3.06
CA ARG A 134 -18.91 -22.91 -2.66
C ARG A 134 -18.35 -22.62 -1.28
N LEU A 135 -17.61 -21.53 -1.17
CA LEU A 135 -16.97 -21.08 0.07
C LEU A 135 -17.60 -19.77 0.53
N VAL A 136 -17.72 -19.61 1.84
CA VAL A 136 -17.85 -18.30 2.48
C VAL A 136 -16.44 -17.76 2.71
N TYR A 137 -16.15 -16.59 2.17
CA TYR A 137 -14.96 -15.80 2.47
C TYR A 137 -15.29 -14.84 3.61
N ALA A 138 -14.34 -14.72 4.53
CA ALA A 138 -14.49 -13.97 5.77
C ALA A 138 -14.85 -12.50 5.55
N GLY A 139 -15.80 -12.00 6.34
CA GLY A 139 -15.97 -10.57 6.60
C GLY A 139 -15.03 -10.10 7.72
N TYR A 140 -14.96 -8.79 7.95
CA TYR A 140 -14.13 -8.21 9.02
C TYR A 140 -14.46 -8.86 10.38
N LYS A 141 -13.42 -9.26 11.13
CA LYS A 141 -13.44 -10.02 12.41
C LYS A 141 -13.84 -11.50 12.32
N ASP A 142 -14.23 -12.01 11.15
CA ASP A 142 -14.42 -13.45 10.98
C ASP A 142 -13.09 -14.21 11.02
N ARG A 143 -13.21 -15.52 11.23
CA ARG A 143 -12.11 -16.49 11.21
C ARG A 143 -12.64 -17.88 10.86
N PRO A 144 -11.95 -18.71 10.06
CA PRO A 144 -10.70 -18.45 9.32
C PRO A 144 -10.92 -17.64 8.02
N GLU A 145 -9.93 -17.62 7.12
CA GLU A 145 -9.94 -16.89 5.83
C GLU A 145 -11.17 -17.22 4.96
N ASN A 146 -11.55 -18.49 4.91
CA ASN A 146 -12.75 -18.97 4.25
C ASN A 146 -13.13 -20.37 4.78
N TRP A 147 -14.38 -20.77 4.56
CA TRP A 147 -14.89 -22.09 4.94
C TRP A 147 -15.97 -22.58 3.97
N PRO A 148 -16.23 -23.90 3.89
CA PRO A 148 -17.32 -24.44 3.09
C PRO A 148 -18.67 -23.82 3.45
N MET A 149 -19.43 -23.42 2.44
CA MET A 149 -20.78 -22.91 2.63
C MET A 149 -21.78 -24.05 2.79
N ASP A 150 -22.66 -23.94 3.78
CA ASP A 150 -23.90 -24.71 3.85
C ASP A 150 -24.93 -24.07 2.89
N PRO A 151 -25.40 -24.78 1.84
CA PRO A 151 -26.35 -24.24 0.87
C PRO A 151 -27.66 -23.72 1.49
N ALA A 152 -28.09 -24.26 2.63
CA ALA A 152 -29.31 -23.82 3.31
C ALA A 152 -29.11 -22.50 4.08
N LEU A 153 -27.88 -22.19 4.49
CA LEU A 153 -27.55 -21.01 5.30
C LEU A 153 -26.92 -19.88 4.47
N GLY A 154 -26.28 -20.18 3.34
CA GLY A 154 -25.61 -19.19 2.52
C GLY A 154 -24.48 -18.47 3.28
N LEU A 155 -24.40 -17.15 3.18
CA LEU A 155 -23.39 -16.36 3.91
C LEU A 155 -23.55 -16.39 5.45
N ASN A 156 -24.69 -16.90 5.95
CA ASN A 156 -24.90 -17.12 7.38
C ASN A 156 -24.30 -18.45 7.88
N THR A 157 -23.66 -19.24 7.01
CA THR A 157 -22.90 -20.40 7.47
C THR A 157 -21.80 -19.95 8.42
N GLU A 158 -21.79 -20.48 9.64
CA GLU A 158 -20.71 -20.23 10.60
C GLU A 158 -19.57 -21.25 10.43
N PRO A 159 -18.30 -20.81 10.60
CA PRO A 159 -17.15 -21.69 10.50
C PRO A 159 -17.02 -22.59 11.73
N ALA A 160 -16.38 -23.75 11.55
CA ALA A 160 -15.89 -24.55 12.66
C ALA A 160 -14.79 -23.78 13.45
N PRO A 161 -14.54 -24.14 14.73
CA PRO A 161 -13.46 -23.51 15.51
C PRO A 161 -12.11 -23.56 14.79
N TRP A 162 -11.48 -22.40 14.63
CA TRP A 162 -10.16 -22.29 14.01
C TRP A 162 -9.05 -22.39 15.06
N LEU A 163 -8.51 -23.60 15.20
CA LEU A 163 -7.55 -23.96 16.24
C LEU A 163 -6.17 -24.27 15.64
N ASP A 164 -5.12 -24.04 16.41
CA ASP A 164 -3.76 -24.45 16.09
C ASP A 164 -3.54 -25.96 16.33
N LYS A 165 -2.32 -26.44 16.08
CA LYS A 165 -1.95 -27.86 16.26
C LYS A 165 -2.10 -28.39 17.69
N ASN A 166 -2.24 -27.51 18.69
CA ASN A 166 -2.41 -27.84 20.10
C ASN A 166 -3.88 -27.63 20.56
N GLY A 167 -4.80 -27.35 19.63
CA GLY A 167 -6.20 -27.08 19.96
C GLY A 167 -6.46 -25.68 20.52
N LYS A 168 -5.50 -24.75 20.44
CA LYS A 168 -5.69 -23.38 20.92
C LYS A 168 -6.27 -22.50 19.80
N PRO A 169 -7.22 -21.59 20.08
CA PRO A 169 -7.70 -20.64 19.10
C PRO A 169 -6.57 -19.83 18.46
N ILE A 170 -6.56 -19.77 17.13
CA ILE A 170 -5.61 -18.94 16.41
C ILE A 170 -5.99 -17.48 16.62
N ASP A 171 -5.02 -16.69 17.10
CA ASP A 171 -5.16 -15.24 17.25
C ASP A 171 -4.86 -14.54 15.91
N TRP A 172 -5.74 -14.76 14.94
CA TRP A 172 -5.81 -14.01 13.70
C TRP A 172 -7.27 -13.89 13.27
N TYR A 173 -7.59 -12.88 12.48
CA TYR A 173 -8.94 -12.62 11.97
C TYR A 173 -8.86 -11.71 10.75
N ALA A 174 -9.93 -11.70 9.95
CA ALA A 174 -10.06 -10.80 8.82
C ALA A 174 -9.96 -9.33 9.26
N GLY A 175 -9.00 -8.59 8.72
CA GLY A 175 -8.73 -7.20 9.08
C GLY A 175 -7.79 -7.00 10.27
N LYS A 176 -7.16 -8.06 10.80
CA LYS A 176 -6.17 -7.89 11.89
C LYS A 176 -5.01 -6.98 11.49
N GLN A 177 -4.56 -7.05 10.24
CA GLN A 177 -3.48 -6.19 9.78
C GLN A 177 -3.94 -4.76 9.54
N TRP A 178 -5.18 -4.55 9.07
CA TRP A 178 -5.77 -3.22 9.07
C TRP A 178 -5.69 -2.61 10.47
N ASP A 179 -6.19 -3.31 11.49
CA ASP A 179 -6.24 -2.80 12.86
C ASP A 179 -4.85 -2.42 13.41
N THR A 180 -3.83 -3.22 13.10
CA THR A 180 -2.48 -2.96 13.58
C THR A 180 -1.78 -1.85 12.82
N ASP A 181 -1.84 -1.82 11.48
CA ASP A 181 -1.19 -0.79 10.66
C ASP A 181 -1.84 0.59 10.87
N ILE A 182 -3.17 0.66 10.91
CA ILE A 182 -3.90 1.90 11.21
C ILE A 182 -3.67 2.32 12.66
N GLY A 183 -3.61 1.36 13.59
CA GLY A 183 -3.26 1.63 14.97
C GLY A 183 -1.85 2.22 15.13
N ASP A 184 -0.87 1.70 14.39
CA ASP A 184 0.50 2.25 14.32
C ASP A 184 0.51 3.67 13.76
N ALA A 185 -0.21 3.91 12.65
CA ALA A 185 -0.29 5.24 12.07
C ALA A 185 -0.91 6.26 13.04
N LYS A 186 -2.00 5.88 13.73
CA LYS A 186 -2.64 6.73 14.75
C LYS A 186 -1.71 7.00 15.94
N ARG A 187 -0.94 6.00 16.40
CA ARG A 187 0.07 6.20 17.44
C ARG A 187 1.14 7.19 17.02
N ALA A 188 1.67 7.06 15.81
CA ALA A 188 2.66 8.00 15.27
C ALA A 188 2.10 9.43 15.19
N LEU A 189 0.86 9.59 14.70
CA LEU A 189 0.23 10.90 14.59
C LEU A 189 -0.13 11.53 15.95
N ALA A 190 -0.47 10.71 16.95
CA ALA A 190 -0.65 11.18 18.32
C ALA A 190 0.67 11.66 18.94
N ASP A 191 1.80 11.13 18.47
CA ASP A 191 3.16 11.49 18.88
C ASP A 191 3.85 12.46 17.89
N LEU A 192 3.06 13.31 17.22
CA LEU A 192 3.55 14.22 16.18
C LEU A 192 4.75 15.06 16.65
N GLY A 193 4.75 15.53 17.91
CA GLY A 193 5.84 16.33 18.46
C GLY A 193 7.19 15.59 18.45
N ASN A 194 7.23 14.29 18.69
CA ASN A 194 8.48 13.53 18.61
C ASN A 194 8.92 13.27 17.16
N HIS A 195 7.98 13.28 16.22
CA HIS A 195 8.26 13.12 14.81
C HIS A 195 8.54 14.44 14.11
N TYR A 196 8.07 15.56 14.63
CA TYR A 196 8.29 16.89 14.08
C TYR A 196 8.28 17.89 15.24
N PRO A 197 9.45 18.14 15.89
CA PRO A 197 9.57 18.85 17.19
C PRO A 197 8.89 20.22 17.34
N ASP A 198 8.50 20.88 16.23
CA ASP A 198 7.78 22.16 16.26
C ASP A 198 6.34 22.08 15.73
N ALA A 199 5.86 20.88 15.39
CA ALA A 199 4.53 20.66 14.85
C ALA A 199 3.50 20.50 15.97
N LYS A 200 2.40 21.23 15.83
CA LYS A 200 1.24 21.14 16.74
C LYS A 200 -0.01 20.60 16.06
N VAL A 201 -0.05 20.67 14.74
CA VAL A 201 -1.22 20.29 13.93
C VAL A 201 -0.75 19.61 12.65
N TYR A 202 -1.56 18.67 12.19
CA TYR A 202 -1.33 17.93 10.95
C TYR A 202 -2.64 17.81 10.17
N GLU A 203 -2.50 17.52 8.88
CA GLU A 203 -3.59 17.16 7.98
C GLU A 203 -3.20 15.88 7.24
N VAL A 204 -4.09 14.88 7.22
CA VAL A 204 -3.90 13.70 6.36
C VAL A 204 -4.28 14.09 4.94
N ALA A 205 -3.27 14.42 4.13
CA ALA A 205 -3.43 14.92 2.77
C ALA A 205 -3.64 13.80 1.76
N GLY A 206 -3.11 12.61 2.03
CA GLY A 206 -3.33 11.46 1.15
C GLY A 206 -2.76 10.14 1.62
N PHE A 207 -3.05 9.13 0.82
CA PHE A 207 -2.65 7.74 1.03
C PHE A 207 -1.96 7.20 -0.23
N PHE A 208 -0.95 6.38 -0.02
CA PHE A 208 -0.31 5.57 -1.04
C PHE A 208 -0.52 4.10 -0.72
N PHE A 209 -0.89 3.33 -1.73
CA PHE A 209 -1.11 1.90 -1.58
C PHE A 209 -0.36 1.11 -2.65
N TRP A 210 0.48 0.16 -2.24
CA TRP A 210 1.12 -0.75 -3.20
C TRP A 210 1.05 -2.19 -2.69
N GLN A 211 0.08 -2.91 -3.22
CA GLN A 211 -0.32 -4.24 -2.79
C GLN A 211 -1.12 -4.93 -3.90
N GLY A 212 -1.27 -6.24 -3.76
CA GLY A 212 -2.19 -7.04 -4.54
C GLY A 212 -1.60 -8.39 -4.92
N GLU A 213 -0.29 -8.61 -4.77
CA GLU A 213 0.33 -9.87 -5.16
C GLU A 213 -0.16 -11.05 -4.30
N ARG A 214 -0.48 -10.81 -3.02
CA ARG A 214 -1.06 -11.84 -2.15
C ARG A 214 -2.48 -12.22 -2.59
N ASP A 215 -3.29 -11.26 -3.01
CA ASP A 215 -4.64 -11.49 -3.56
C ASP A 215 -4.58 -12.15 -4.93
N ALA A 216 -3.62 -11.80 -5.77
CA ALA A 216 -3.37 -12.49 -7.04
C ALA A 216 -2.94 -13.96 -6.84
N GLY A 217 -2.44 -14.33 -5.65
CA GLY A 217 -2.19 -15.71 -5.27
C GLY A 217 -3.43 -16.51 -4.86
N ASN A 218 -4.59 -15.88 -4.67
CA ASN A 218 -5.84 -16.52 -4.25
C ASN A 218 -7.00 -16.02 -5.15
N VAL A 219 -7.53 -16.90 -5.99
CA VAL A 219 -8.57 -16.53 -6.98
C VAL A 219 -9.83 -15.92 -6.34
N GLY A 220 -10.24 -16.34 -5.15
CA GLY A 220 -11.39 -15.75 -4.48
C GLY A 220 -11.10 -14.35 -3.95
N HIS A 221 -9.88 -14.10 -3.44
CA HIS A 221 -9.46 -12.74 -3.09
C HIS A 221 -9.41 -11.83 -4.31
N ALA A 222 -8.78 -12.28 -5.39
CA ALA A 222 -8.70 -11.53 -6.64
C ALA A 222 -10.09 -11.19 -7.21
N ALA A 223 -11.04 -12.12 -7.14
CA ALA A 223 -12.41 -11.92 -7.61
C ALA A 223 -13.16 -10.83 -6.82
N HIS A 224 -12.81 -10.59 -5.56
CA HIS A 224 -13.42 -9.58 -4.70
C HIS A 224 -12.57 -8.31 -4.54
N TYR A 225 -11.40 -8.24 -5.18
CA TYR A 225 -10.40 -7.21 -4.93
C TYR A 225 -10.91 -5.79 -5.20
N GLU A 226 -11.65 -5.59 -6.30
CA GLU A 226 -12.21 -4.26 -6.66
C GLU A 226 -13.11 -3.71 -5.55
N LYS A 227 -14.10 -4.49 -5.12
CA LYS A 227 -15.02 -4.11 -4.05
C LYS A 227 -14.27 -3.83 -2.75
N ASN A 228 -13.29 -4.66 -2.43
CA ASN A 228 -12.49 -4.49 -1.21
C ASN A 228 -11.61 -3.24 -1.28
N LEU A 229 -11.05 -2.90 -2.45
CA LEU A 229 -10.24 -1.70 -2.65
C LEU A 229 -11.09 -0.42 -2.51
N VAL A 230 -12.29 -0.41 -3.07
CA VAL A 230 -13.26 0.69 -2.88
C VAL A 230 -13.59 0.87 -1.39
N ALA A 231 -13.90 -0.23 -0.69
CA ALA A 231 -14.19 -0.21 0.75
C ALA A 231 -12.98 0.29 1.55
N PHE A 232 -11.77 -0.13 1.19
CA PHE A 232 -10.52 0.25 1.84
C PHE A 232 -10.24 1.76 1.71
N ILE A 233 -10.38 2.32 0.51
CA ILE A 233 -10.21 3.77 0.25
C ILE A 233 -11.19 4.57 1.13
N ASN A 234 -12.47 4.17 1.14
CA ASN A 234 -13.50 4.86 1.90
C ASN A 234 -13.31 4.72 3.42
N ALA A 235 -12.89 3.55 3.88
CA ALA A 235 -12.59 3.31 5.28
C ALA A 235 -11.41 4.17 5.77
N LEU A 236 -10.35 4.33 4.97
CA LEU A 236 -9.20 5.17 5.34
C LEU A 236 -9.61 6.62 5.55
N ARG A 237 -10.36 7.18 4.60
CA ARG A 237 -10.88 8.55 4.69
C ARG A 237 -11.74 8.75 5.94
N LYS A 238 -12.60 7.79 6.25
CA LYS A 238 -13.42 7.83 7.48
C LYS A 238 -12.56 7.75 8.74
N GLU A 239 -11.62 6.81 8.77
CA GLU A 239 -10.80 6.48 9.93
C GLU A 239 -9.89 7.62 10.38
N PHE A 240 -9.42 8.43 9.42
CA PHE A 240 -8.60 9.62 9.66
C PHE A 240 -9.39 10.94 9.57
N ASN A 241 -10.72 10.88 9.46
CA ASN A 241 -11.58 12.07 9.30
C ASN A 241 -11.10 12.99 8.15
N ALA A 242 -10.71 12.38 7.03
CA ALA A 242 -10.08 13.05 5.89
C ALA A 242 -10.83 12.72 4.59
N PRO A 243 -12.07 13.21 4.41
CA PRO A 243 -12.93 12.86 3.27
C PRO A 243 -12.33 13.24 1.91
N ASN A 244 -11.49 14.27 1.88
CA ASN A 244 -10.85 14.80 0.67
C ASN A 244 -9.40 14.30 0.48
N ALA A 245 -8.90 13.45 1.38
CA ALA A 245 -7.57 12.88 1.26
C ALA A 245 -7.46 12.11 -0.06
N LYS A 246 -6.41 12.43 -0.81
CA LYS A 246 -6.13 11.83 -2.11
C LYS A 246 -5.64 10.40 -1.94
N PHE A 247 -5.86 9.55 -2.92
CA PHE A 247 -5.41 8.17 -2.89
C PHE A 247 -4.65 7.84 -4.18
N VAL A 248 -3.47 7.25 -4.05
CA VAL A 248 -2.71 6.76 -5.19
C VAL A 248 -2.33 5.31 -4.97
N CYS A 249 -2.68 4.43 -5.90
CA CYS A 249 -2.18 3.05 -5.88
C CYS A 249 -1.31 2.69 -7.08
N GLY A 250 -0.34 1.81 -6.86
CA GLY A 250 0.42 1.17 -7.94
C GLY A 250 -0.15 -0.21 -8.26
N THR A 251 -0.20 -0.57 -9.54
CA THR A 251 -0.58 -1.93 -9.98
C THR A 251 0.51 -2.96 -9.68
N LEU A 252 0.24 -4.23 -10.02
CA LEU A 252 1.24 -5.31 -10.03
C LEU A 252 2.18 -5.15 -11.23
N GLY A 253 3.49 -5.17 -11.01
CA GLY A 253 4.45 -4.94 -12.09
C GLY A 253 4.49 -6.07 -13.13
N GLU A 254 4.18 -7.30 -12.75
CA GLU A 254 4.11 -8.43 -13.68
C GLU A 254 2.83 -8.45 -14.54
N ALA A 255 1.77 -7.73 -14.14
CA ALA A 255 0.49 -7.79 -14.82
C ALA A 255 0.45 -6.83 -16.01
N ALA A 256 0.34 -7.38 -17.22
CA ALA A 256 0.16 -6.60 -18.44
C ALA A 256 -1.33 -6.32 -18.72
N MET A 257 -1.65 -5.24 -19.42
CA MET A 257 -3.01 -4.98 -19.92
C MET A 257 -3.58 -6.19 -20.68
N GLY A 258 -4.81 -6.59 -20.34
CA GLY A 258 -5.45 -7.78 -20.93
C GLY A 258 -4.99 -9.10 -20.32
N SER A 259 -4.17 -9.09 -19.26
CA SER A 259 -3.86 -10.30 -18.49
C SER A 259 -5.13 -10.95 -17.96
N THR A 260 -5.19 -12.28 -18.01
CA THR A 260 -6.33 -13.06 -17.48
C THR A 260 -6.01 -13.64 -16.11
N GLY A 261 -7.01 -14.23 -15.45
CA GLY A 261 -6.83 -14.91 -14.17
C GLY A 261 -6.65 -13.94 -13.00
N PRO A 262 -6.22 -14.42 -11.82
CA PRO A 262 -6.18 -13.62 -10.60
C PRO A 262 -5.38 -12.32 -10.70
N GLY A 263 -4.21 -12.35 -11.34
CA GLY A 263 -3.39 -11.14 -11.56
C GLY A 263 -4.06 -10.12 -12.48
N GLY A 264 -4.80 -10.60 -13.49
CA GLY A 264 -5.64 -9.77 -14.36
C GLY A 264 -6.78 -9.12 -13.60
N LEU A 265 -7.52 -9.88 -12.79
CA LEU A 265 -8.61 -9.37 -11.96
C LEU A 265 -8.12 -8.28 -10.99
N VAL A 266 -6.95 -8.48 -10.37
CA VAL A 266 -6.35 -7.48 -9.48
C VAL A 266 -5.89 -6.26 -10.27
N LEU A 267 -5.34 -6.42 -11.47
CA LEU A 267 -5.00 -5.28 -12.34
C LEU A 267 -6.26 -4.49 -12.72
N ASP A 268 -7.30 -5.16 -13.22
CA ASP A 268 -8.56 -4.54 -13.61
C ASP A 268 -9.18 -3.76 -12.45
N ALA A 269 -9.15 -4.33 -11.25
CA ALA A 269 -9.62 -3.67 -10.05
C ALA A 269 -8.83 -2.40 -9.69
N HIS A 270 -7.50 -2.41 -9.83
CA HIS A 270 -6.70 -1.19 -9.65
C HIS A 270 -7.06 -0.13 -10.68
N LEU A 271 -7.26 -0.50 -11.95
CA LEU A 271 -7.62 0.44 -13.01
C LEU A 271 -9.04 0.98 -12.85
N ALA A 272 -9.97 0.15 -12.33
CA ALA A 272 -11.36 0.49 -12.12
C ALA A 272 -11.56 1.61 -11.09
N VAL A 273 -10.70 1.69 -10.05
CA VAL A 273 -10.80 2.74 -9.02
C VAL A 273 -10.13 4.05 -9.43
N ASP A 274 -9.43 4.11 -10.56
CA ASP A 274 -8.84 5.35 -11.07
C ASP A 274 -9.95 6.37 -11.36
N GLY A 275 -9.78 7.60 -10.86
CA GLY A 275 -10.78 8.65 -11.01
C GLY A 275 -11.08 9.04 -12.46
N SER A 276 -10.15 8.79 -13.39
CA SER A 276 -10.34 9.03 -14.83
C SER A 276 -11.12 7.91 -15.53
N ALA A 277 -11.20 6.71 -14.94
CA ALA A 277 -12.00 5.61 -15.49
C ALA A 277 -13.50 5.87 -15.40
N GLY A 278 -13.94 6.73 -14.48
CA GLY A 278 -15.33 7.17 -14.34
C GLY A 278 -16.30 6.13 -13.76
N LYS A 279 -15.83 4.92 -13.42
CA LYS A 279 -16.66 3.85 -12.83
C LYS A 279 -17.20 4.22 -11.45
N TYR A 280 -16.40 4.92 -10.65
CA TYR A 280 -16.76 5.42 -9.32
C TYR A 280 -16.75 6.95 -9.33
N PRO A 281 -17.92 7.61 -9.44
CA PRO A 281 -18.01 9.07 -9.52
C PRO A 281 -17.31 9.79 -8.35
N GLU A 282 -17.35 9.21 -7.15
CA GLU A 282 -16.71 9.74 -5.94
C GLU A 282 -15.16 9.78 -6.02
N PHE A 283 -14.57 9.02 -6.94
CA PHE A 283 -13.13 8.93 -7.11
C PHE A 283 -12.57 9.90 -8.16
N LYS A 284 -13.44 10.54 -8.95
CA LYS A 284 -13.05 11.56 -9.93
C LYS A 284 -12.27 12.69 -9.25
N GLY A 285 -11.05 12.97 -9.74
CA GLY A 285 -10.15 14.00 -9.18
C GLY A 285 -9.58 13.69 -7.79
N ASN A 286 -9.84 12.51 -7.23
CA ASN A 286 -9.47 12.13 -5.86
C ASN A 286 -8.66 10.84 -5.76
N VAL A 287 -8.70 9.98 -6.78
CA VAL A 287 -7.98 8.70 -6.84
C VAL A 287 -7.23 8.59 -8.16
N ALA A 288 -5.98 8.10 -8.12
CA ALA A 288 -5.20 7.79 -9.31
C ALA A 288 -4.51 6.43 -9.18
N THR A 289 -4.39 5.74 -10.30
CA THR A 289 -3.72 4.45 -10.41
C THR A 289 -2.52 4.58 -11.32
N VAL A 290 -1.35 4.19 -10.81
CA VAL A 290 -0.12 4.12 -11.58
C VAL A 290 0.05 2.71 -12.11
N TYR A 291 -0.03 2.57 -13.44
CA TYR A 291 0.28 1.31 -14.11
C TYR A 291 1.80 1.06 -14.07
N THR A 292 2.22 0.10 -13.24
CA THR A 292 3.64 -0.14 -12.89
C THR A 292 4.36 -1.08 -13.83
N HIS A 293 3.65 -1.80 -14.71
CA HIS A 293 4.24 -2.83 -15.58
C HIS A 293 5.46 -2.35 -16.39
N PRO A 294 5.44 -1.16 -17.04
CA PRO A 294 6.60 -0.68 -17.79
C PRO A 294 7.84 -0.41 -16.92
N MET A 295 7.64 -0.17 -15.61
CA MET A 295 8.71 0.10 -14.64
C MET A 295 9.25 -1.18 -14.01
N ALA A 296 8.56 -2.31 -14.14
CA ALA A 296 8.91 -3.55 -13.43
C ALA A 296 10.19 -4.23 -13.95
N GLN A 297 10.68 -3.82 -15.13
CA GLN A 297 11.88 -4.36 -15.79
C GLN A 297 11.87 -5.89 -15.89
N GLY A 298 10.70 -6.46 -16.25
CA GLY A 298 10.47 -7.90 -16.32
C GLY A 298 10.45 -8.62 -14.97
N GLY A 299 10.57 -7.89 -13.86
CA GLY A 299 10.46 -8.43 -12.51
C GLY A 299 9.01 -8.61 -12.07
N SER A 300 8.80 -9.49 -11.10
CA SER A 300 7.50 -9.71 -10.45
C SER A 300 7.51 -9.12 -9.04
N GLY A 301 6.37 -8.59 -8.61
CA GLY A 301 6.15 -8.12 -7.25
C GLY A 301 6.27 -9.24 -6.21
N ASN A 302 5.92 -10.49 -6.54
CA ASN A 302 6.15 -11.66 -5.67
C ASN A 302 7.64 -11.94 -5.45
N GLY A 303 8.47 -11.68 -6.46
CA GLY A 303 9.93 -11.76 -6.38
C GLY A 303 10.60 -10.44 -5.99
N HIS A 304 9.83 -9.47 -5.48
CA HIS A 304 10.30 -8.13 -5.08
C HIS A 304 11.11 -7.41 -6.16
N TYR A 305 10.76 -7.65 -7.42
CA TYR A 305 11.44 -7.13 -8.61
C TYR A 305 12.94 -7.47 -8.67
N GLY A 306 13.34 -8.60 -8.06
CA GLY A 306 14.74 -9.01 -7.94
C GLY A 306 15.57 -8.09 -7.03
N GLY A 307 14.92 -7.25 -6.20
CA GLY A 307 15.59 -6.25 -5.38
C GLY A 307 16.15 -5.07 -6.18
N LYS A 308 15.76 -4.89 -7.45
CA LYS A 308 16.20 -3.77 -8.30
C LYS A 308 15.70 -2.45 -7.73
N ALA A 309 16.62 -1.62 -7.23
CA ALA A 309 16.31 -0.33 -6.63
C ALA A 309 15.59 0.62 -7.60
N GLU A 310 15.98 0.60 -8.87
CA GLU A 310 15.41 1.45 -9.92
C GLU A 310 13.90 1.27 -10.06
N VAL A 311 13.38 0.03 -9.92
CA VAL A 311 11.93 -0.23 -9.98
C VAL A 311 11.19 0.52 -8.88
N TYR A 312 11.69 0.47 -7.63
CA TYR A 312 11.07 1.16 -6.51
C TYR A 312 11.16 2.69 -6.65
N MET A 313 12.27 3.19 -7.17
CA MET A 313 12.44 4.62 -7.43
C MET A 313 11.51 5.13 -8.53
N ASP A 314 11.41 4.42 -9.65
CA ASP A 314 10.55 4.80 -10.77
C ASP A 314 9.07 4.73 -10.35
N VAL A 315 8.65 3.65 -9.70
CA VAL A 315 7.27 3.53 -9.17
C VAL A 315 7.00 4.63 -8.15
N GLY A 316 7.93 4.88 -7.22
CA GLY A 316 7.77 5.94 -6.22
C GLY A 316 7.67 7.33 -6.84
N GLN A 317 8.48 7.65 -7.85
CA GLN A 317 8.38 8.92 -8.56
C GLN A 317 7.05 9.05 -9.31
N ALA A 318 6.59 7.99 -9.98
CA ALA A 318 5.33 8.00 -10.70
C ALA A 318 4.14 8.17 -9.75
N MET A 319 4.12 7.46 -8.63
CA MET A 319 3.10 7.61 -7.59
C MET A 319 3.13 9.02 -6.99
N GLY A 320 4.32 9.53 -6.65
CA GLY A 320 4.48 10.90 -6.14
C GLY A 320 3.98 11.95 -7.14
N GLN A 321 4.29 11.78 -8.43
CA GLN A 321 3.81 12.67 -9.49
C GLN A 321 2.29 12.63 -9.65
N ALA A 322 1.68 11.44 -9.59
CA ALA A 322 0.23 11.30 -9.62
C ALA A 322 -0.44 12.01 -8.44
N MET A 323 0.13 11.87 -7.23
CA MET A 323 -0.36 12.55 -6.03
C MET A 323 -0.28 14.08 -6.19
N VAL A 324 0.84 14.61 -6.69
CA VAL A 324 0.98 16.05 -6.98
C VAL A 324 -0.07 16.52 -7.98
N GLY A 325 -0.37 15.72 -9.01
CA GLY A 325 -1.46 15.99 -9.95
C GLY A 325 -2.82 16.11 -9.25
N LEU A 326 -3.16 15.16 -8.37
CA LEU A 326 -4.41 15.17 -7.62
C LEU A 326 -4.53 16.34 -6.63
N LEU A 327 -3.41 16.80 -6.07
CA LEU A 327 -3.36 17.94 -5.15
C LEU A 327 -3.49 19.29 -5.87
N SER A 328 -3.18 19.34 -7.17
CA SER A 328 -3.18 20.57 -7.94
C SER A 328 -4.61 21.12 -8.18
N PRO A 329 -4.80 22.45 -8.22
CA PRO A 329 -6.13 23.06 -8.36
C PRO A 329 -6.91 22.61 -9.60
N ALA A 330 -6.22 22.25 -10.70
CA ALA A 330 -6.84 21.76 -11.94
C ALA A 330 -7.58 20.41 -11.78
N ALA A 331 -7.28 19.63 -10.73
CA ALA A 331 -7.96 18.37 -10.44
C ALA A 331 -9.29 18.54 -9.69
N ARG A 332 -9.71 19.77 -9.37
CA ARG A 332 -10.93 20.09 -8.61
C ARG A 332 -12.14 20.46 -9.50
N ASN A 333 -12.03 20.36 -10.82
CA ASN A 333 -13.08 20.67 -11.80
C ASN A 333 -13.68 19.40 -12.43
#